data_AF-A0A928S3S8-F1
#
_entry.id   AF-A0A928S3S8-F1
#
_cell.length_a   1.000
_cell.length_b   1.000
_cell.length_c   1.000
_cell.angle_alpha   90.00
_cell.angle_beta   90.00
_cell.angle_gamma   90.00
#
_symmetry.space_group_name_H-M   'P 1'
#
loop_
_entity.id
_entity.type
_entity.pdbx_description
1 polymer ?
#
loop_
_entity_poly.entity_id
_entity_poly.type
_entity_poly.pdbx_seq_one_letter_code
_entity_poly.pdbx_strand_id
1 'polypeptide(L)'
;MRAWKAAWVVPLVLGLGGGACWLHAALDAAALRRFARTVVDPQLPPDDQILALSRWIYESRPSARNPSGFVFRSLGATPLQVLSSGGDCADKARLLTALAGSLNLDATPVMLFEPHTGKPVHTVVEVEYAEGRRFVVDPSYDLHFPHSEGGYHDVRSLRRAPQAATARIREAVRTSPWPARIHFRNLPDCDYATASTFNWNGGALRRLAFTILHGFYGDEVYHLRRPAFLENPPVAVGMMLFGSSVGASLLLLIVLRLMPRSRRSTRRAIPLVTSERSVRYPGCGQPQSLTAR
;
A
#
# COMPACT_ATOMS: atom_id res chain seq x y z
N MET A 1 -13.60 5.13 -36.43
CA MET A 1 -13.81 6.16 -35.38
C MET A 1 -14.50 5.67 -34.09
N ARG A 2 -14.79 4.38 -33.88
CA ARG A 2 -15.34 3.90 -32.59
C ARG A 2 -14.29 3.25 -31.67
N ALA A 3 -13.33 2.51 -32.23
CA ALA A 3 -12.29 1.80 -31.47
C ALA A 3 -11.39 2.69 -30.60
N TRP A 4 -10.94 3.85 -31.10
CA TRP A 4 -10.10 4.80 -30.36
C TRP A 4 -10.80 5.46 -29.16
N LYS A 5 -12.14 5.60 -29.16
CA LYS A 5 -12.88 6.11 -28.00
C LYS A 5 -12.94 5.06 -26.88
N ALA A 6 -13.07 3.78 -27.24
CA ALA A 6 -13.04 2.68 -26.27
C ALA A 6 -11.66 2.51 -25.63
N ALA A 7 -10.58 2.86 -26.34
CA ALA A 7 -9.21 2.73 -25.82
C ALA A 7 -8.92 3.64 -24.60
N TRP A 8 -9.61 4.77 -24.47
CA TRP A 8 -9.48 5.67 -23.32
C TRP A 8 -10.24 5.19 -22.08
N VAL A 9 -11.13 4.20 -22.20
CA VAL A 9 -11.93 3.72 -21.07
C VAL A 9 -11.05 3.06 -20.01
N VAL A 10 -10.05 2.28 -20.42
CA VAL A 10 -9.15 1.57 -19.50
C VAL A 10 -8.36 2.53 -18.60
N PRO A 11 -7.55 3.48 -19.11
CA PRO A 11 -6.83 4.42 -18.25
C PRO A 11 -7.77 5.30 -17.41
N LEU A 12 -8.94 5.66 -17.94
CA LEU A 12 -9.95 6.41 -17.18
C LEU A 12 -10.46 5.61 -15.97
N VAL A 13 -10.86 4.34 -16.17
CA VAL A 13 -11.34 3.46 -15.10
C VAL A 13 -10.25 3.23 -14.06
N LEU A 14 -9.00 3.00 -14.48
CA LEU A 14 -7.86 2.85 -13.57
C LEU A 14 -7.61 4.13 -12.76
N GLY A 15 -7.67 5.30 -13.40
CA GLY A 15 -7.48 6.59 -12.74
C GLY A 15 -8.60 6.89 -11.73
N LEU A 16 -9.85 6.61 -12.09
CA LEU A 16 -11.00 6.75 -11.19
C LEU A 16 -10.92 5.78 -10.02
N GLY A 17 -10.55 4.52 -10.27
CA GLY A 17 -10.32 3.52 -9.22
C GLY A 17 -9.21 3.95 -8.26
N GLY A 18 -8.10 4.47 -8.81
CA GLY A 18 -7.04 5.08 -8.01
C GLY A 18 -7.59 6.21 -7.12
N GLY A 19 -8.32 7.16 -7.70
CA GLY A 19 -8.94 8.26 -6.97
C GLY A 19 -9.88 7.81 -5.86
N ALA A 20 -10.69 6.77 -6.10
CA ALA A 20 -11.56 6.19 -5.10
C ALA A 20 -10.78 5.59 -3.91
N CYS A 21 -9.65 4.91 -4.16
CA CYS A 21 -8.79 4.39 -3.10
C CYS A 21 -8.17 5.51 -2.25
N TRP A 22 -7.74 6.61 -2.85
CA TRP A 22 -7.23 7.79 -2.14
C TRP A 22 -8.30 8.47 -1.29
N LEU A 23 -9.51 8.63 -1.85
CA LEU A 23 -10.66 9.16 -1.10
C LEU A 23 -10.97 8.26 0.10
N HIS A 24 -10.99 6.94 -0.09
CA HIS A 24 -11.20 5.99 1.00
C HIS A 24 -10.12 6.12 2.09
N ALA A 25 -8.84 6.22 1.72
CA ALA A 25 -7.74 6.46 2.67
C ALA A 25 -7.92 7.75 3.47
N ALA A 26 -8.37 8.83 2.83
CA ALA A 26 -8.61 10.12 3.47
C ALA A 26 -9.79 10.06 4.45
N LEU A 27 -10.86 9.35 4.09
CA LEU A 27 -12.01 9.12 4.97
C LEU A 27 -11.62 8.29 6.20
N ASP A 28 -10.84 7.21 6.00
CA ASP A 28 -10.29 6.39 7.09
C ASP A 28 -9.43 7.22 8.05
N ALA A 29 -8.52 8.04 7.51
CA ALA A 29 -7.68 8.92 8.33
C ALA A 29 -8.51 9.94 9.12
N ALA A 30 -9.55 10.51 8.52
CA ALA A 30 -10.45 11.43 9.21
C ALA A 30 -11.26 10.73 10.33
N ALA A 31 -11.68 9.49 10.11
CA ALA A 31 -12.38 8.69 11.11
C ALA A 31 -11.45 8.32 12.28
N LEU A 32 -10.23 7.86 11.99
CA LEU A 32 -9.22 7.53 12.99
C LEU A 32 -8.83 8.75 13.83
N ARG A 33 -8.70 9.94 13.23
CA ARG A 33 -8.45 11.19 13.97
C ARG A 33 -9.57 11.54 14.94
N ARG A 34 -10.82 11.41 14.53
CA ARG A 34 -11.96 11.65 15.43
C ARG A 34 -11.94 10.65 16.58
N PHE A 35 -11.72 9.38 16.26
CA PHE A 35 -11.65 8.31 17.25
C PHE A 35 -10.50 8.51 18.24
N ALA A 36 -9.28 8.82 17.78
CA ALA A 36 -8.12 9.04 18.65
C ALA A 36 -8.40 10.12 19.71
N ARG A 37 -9.09 11.20 19.32
CA ARG A 37 -9.50 12.29 20.23
C ARG A 37 -10.60 11.91 21.23
N THR A 38 -11.30 10.79 21.02
CA THR A 38 -12.24 10.25 22.03
C THR A 38 -11.57 9.36 23.06
N VAL A 39 -10.39 8.81 22.73
CA VAL A 39 -9.63 7.92 23.62
C VAL A 39 -8.63 8.71 24.45
N VAL A 40 -8.05 9.76 23.87
CA VAL A 40 -6.92 10.49 24.45
C VAL A 40 -7.20 11.98 24.49
N ASP A 41 -6.89 12.61 25.62
CA ASP A 41 -6.83 14.06 25.73
C ASP A 41 -5.60 14.59 24.95
N PRO A 42 -5.80 15.42 23.91
CA PRO A 42 -4.70 15.97 23.12
C PRO A 42 -3.77 16.91 23.90
N GLN A 43 -4.12 17.31 25.13
CA GLN A 43 -3.26 18.11 26.01
C GLN A 43 -2.25 17.26 26.80
N LEU A 44 -2.39 15.94 26.82
CA LEU A 44 -1.42 15.07 27.49
C LEU A 44 -0.06 15.12 26.79
N PRO A 45 1.04 14.86 27.52
CA PRO A 45 2.34 14.59 26.91
C PRO A 45 2.26 13.49 25.83
N PRO A 46 3.02 13.58 24.72
CA PRO A 46 2.95 12.61 23.62
C PRO A 46 3.14 11.13 24.01
N ASP A 47 4.03 10.86 24.96
CA ASP A 47 4.23 9.51 25.51
C ASP A 47 2.98 9.01 26.25
N ASP A 48 2.37 9.84 27.09
CA ASP A 48 1.10 9.52 27.76
C ASP A 48 -0.03 9.29 26.76
N GLN A 49 -0.09 10.07 25.67
CA GLN A 49 -1.06 9.87 24.59
C GLN A 49 -0.91 8.47 23.97
N ILE A 50 0.32 8.06 23.68
CA ILE A 50 0.61 6.77 23.05
C ILE A 50 0.37 5.60 24.00
N LEU A 51 0.73 5.74 25.27
CA LEU A 51 0.45 4.73 26.29
C LEU A 51 -1.06 4.54 26.49
N ALA A 52 -1.85 5.63 26.49
CA ALA A 52 -3.30 5.56 26.55
C ALA A 52 -3.90 4.85 25.32
N LEU A 53 -3.44 5.17 24.10
CA LEU A 53 -3.87 4.46 22.88
C LEU A 53 -3.48 2.97 22.93
N SER A 54 -2.25 2.65 23.33
CA SER A 54 -1.76 1.27 23.45
C SER A 54 -2.62 0.46 24.42
N ARG A 55 -2.89 1.01 25.61
CA ARG A 55 -3.76 0.39 26.60
C ARG A 55 -5.18 0.17 26.07
N TRP A 56 -5.75 1.17 25.39
CA TRP A 56 -7.06 1.00 24.78
C TRP A 56 -7.07 -0.11 23.72
N ILE A 57 -6.04 -0.22 22.87
CA ILE A 57 -5.94 -1.32 21.88
C ILE A 57 -5.78 -2.67 22.58
N TYR A 58 -5.02 -2.70 23.68
CA TYR A 58 -4.90 -3.89 24.51
C TYR A 58 -6.31 -4.30 24.98
N GLU A 59 -7.04 -3.44 25.67
CA GLU A 59 -8.32 -3.76 26.32
C GLU A 59 -9.50 -3.99 25.35
N SER A 60 -9.55 -3.26 24.24
CA SER A 60 -10.76 -3.13 23.42
C SER A 60 -11.20 -4.40 22.68
N ARG A 61 -10.27 -5.28 22.26
CA ARG A 61 -10.64 -6.48 21.47
C ARG A 61 -9.69 -7.68 21.67
N PRO A 62 -10.24 -8.91 21.66
CA PRO A 62 -9.44 -10.14 21.70
C PRO A 62 -8.50 -10.22 20.48
N SER A 63 -7.33 -10.82 20.68
CA SER A 63 -6.36 -11.08 19.61
C SER A 63 -6.85 -12.22 18.72
N ALA A 64 -7.74 -11.91 17.77
CA ALA A 64 -8.15 -12.83 16.73
C ALA A 64 -7.63 -12.33 15.38
N ARG A 65 -7.16 -13.24 14.52
CA ARG A 65 -6.70 -12.88 13.18
C ARG A 65 -7.88 -12.27 12.41
N ASN A 66 -7.70 -11.07 11.89
CA ASN A 66 -8.74 -10.41 11.12
C ASN A 66 -8.88 -11.10 9.74
N PRO A 67 -10.03 -11.70 9.40
CA PRO A 67 -10.21 -12.34 8.10
C PRO A 67 -10.42 -11.31 6.98
N SER A 68 -10.79 -10.07 7.33
CA SER A 68 -11.03 -9.02 6.35
C SER A 68 -9.70 -8.50 5.79
N GLY A 69 -9.59 -8.49 4.47
CA GLY A 69 -8.51 -7.82 3.76
C GLY A 69 -9.07 -6.65 2.96
N PHE A 70 -8.24 -5.63 2.71
CA PHE A 70 -8.61 -4.56 1.80
C PHE A 70 -8.55 -5.05 0.35
N VAL A 71 -9.72 -5.31 -0.26
CA VAL A 71 -9.91 -5.92 -1.60
C VAL A 71 -9.39 -7.37 -1.69
N PHE A 72 -8.16 -7.64 -1.25
CA PHE A 72 -7.51 -8.94 -1.22
C PHE A 72 -6.93 -9.23 0.17
N ARG A 73 -6.96 -10.50 0.59
CA ARG A 73 -6.41 -10.93 1.88
C ARG A 73 -4.90 -10.67 2.02
N SER A 74 -4.16 -10.65 0.90
CA SER A 74 -2.72 -10.40 0.87
C SER A 74 -2.33 -8.97 1.28
N LEU A 75 -3.26 -8.02 1.17
CA LEU A 75 -3.03 -6.62 1.49
C LEU A 75 -3.21 -6.29 2.98
N GLY A 76 -3.76 -7.23 3.76
CA GLY A 76 -4.07 -7.01 5.18
C GLY A 76 -5.32 -6.15 5.40
N ALA A 77 -5.74 -6.05 6.66
CA ALA A 77 -6.86 -5.21 7.08
C ALA A 77 -6.46 -3.72 7.11
N THR A 78 -7.39 -2.81 6.80
CA THR A 78 -7.17 -1.37 7.04
C THR A 78 -7.20 -1.08 8.55
N PRO A 79 -6.56 -0.01 9.04
CA PRO A 79 -6.63 0.32 10.46
C PRO A 79 -8.06 0.47 10.98
N LEU A 80 -9.00 0.98 10.16
CA LEU A 80 -10.41 1.07 10.56
C LEU A 80 -11.08 -0.32 10.68
N GLN A 81 -10.72 -1.28 9.82
CA GLN A 81 -11.17 -2.67 9.96
C GLN A 81 -10.57 -3.36 11.19
N VAL A 82 -9.31 -3.04 11.54
CA VAL A 82 -8.70 -3.52 12.79
C VAL A 82 -9.38 -2.90 14.00
N LEU A 83 -9.74 -1.61 13.92
CA LEU A 83 -10.48 -0.92 14.98
C LEU A 83 -11.84 -1.58 15.25
N SER A 84 -12.57 -1.99 14.21
CA SER A 84 -13.88 -2.63 14.37
C SER A 84 -13.78 -4.08 14.83
N SER A 85 -12.83 -4.84 14.28
CA SER A 85 -12.85 -6.31 14.34
C SER A 85 -11.70 -6.92 15.14
N GLY A 86 -10.77 -6.10 15.64
CA GLY A 86 -9.52 -6.56 16.22
C GLY A 86 -8.53 -7.06 15.16
N GLY A 87 -7.52 -7.79 15.61
CA GLY A 87 -6.45 -8.29 14.76
C GLY A 87 -5.35 -8.99 15.55
N ASP A 88 -4.37 -9.53 14.83
CA ASP A 88 -3.14 -10.06 15.42
C ASP A 88 -2.16 -8.95 15.84
N CYS A 89 -0.94 -9.32 16.26
CA CYS A 89 0.06 -8.35 16.71
C CYS A 89 0.48 -7.36 15.62
N ALA A 90 0.53 -7.78 14.36
CA ALA A 90 0.87 -6.89 13.24
C ALA A 90 -0.29 -5.93 12.95
N ASP A 91 -1.53 -6.41 12.99
CA ASP A 91 -2.71 -5.56 12.82
C ASP A 91 -2.82 -4.51 13.94
N LYS A 92 -2.60 -4.90 15.20
CA LYS A 92 -2.61 -3.98 16.35
C LYS A 92 -1.50 -2.93 16.26
N ALA A 93 -0.30 -3.32 15.83
CA ALA A 93 0.80 -2.38 15.61
C ALA A 93 0.47 -1.37 14.49
N ARG A 94 -0.16 -1.81 13.39
CA ARG A 94 -0.63 -0.91 12.33
C ARG A 94 -1.72 0.05 12.83
N LEU A 95 -2.67 -0.44 13.62
CA LEU A 95 -3.71 0.41 14.22
C LEU A 95 -3.08 1.48 15.11
N LEU A 96 -2.17 1.11 16.02
CA LEU A 96 -1.49 2.07 16.89
C LEU A 96 -0.70 3.11 16.07
N THR A 97 0.02 2.66 15.04
CA THR A 97 0.77 3.55 14.15
C THR A 97 -0.15 4.56 13.46
N ALA A 98 -1.31 4.12 12.96
CA ALA A 98 -2.27 4.99 12.29
C ALA A 98 -2.95 5.98 13.25
N LEU A 99 -3.23 5.57 14.48
CA LEU A 99 -3.77 6.44 15.53
C LEU A 99 -2.74 7.47 15.99
N ALA A 100 -1.48 7.06 16.20
CA ALA A 100 -0.36 7.96 16.49
C ALA A 100 -0.18 9.02 15.39
N GLY A 101 -0.15 8.60 14.12
CA GLY A 101 -0.09 9.52 12.99
C GLY A 101 -1.28 10.48 12.90
N SER A 102 -2.46 10.05 13.38
CA SER A 102 -3.65 10.92 13.46
C SER A 102 -3.53 12.03 14.51
N LEU A 103 -2.64 11.84 15.49
CA LEU A 103 -2.23 12.82 16.51
C LEU A 103 -0.94 13.58 16.13
N ASN A 104 -0.46 13.41 14.88
CA ASN A 104 0.82 13.95 14.39
C ASN A 104 2.06 13.42 15.15
N LEU A 105 1.98 12.21 15.71
CA LEU A 105 3.11 11.53 16.34
C LEU A 105 3.75 10.59 15.35
N ASP A 106 5.08 10.65 15.22
CA ASP A 106 5.79 9.79 14.29
C ASP A 106 5.91 8.37 14.83
N ALA A 107 5.43 7.38 14.09
CA ALA A 107 5.42 6.00 14.52
C ALA A 107 5.79 5.05 13.38
N THR A 108 6.42 3.93 13.71
CA THR A 108 6.71 2.85 12.77
C THR A 108 6.54 1.48 13.41
N PRO A 109 5.91 0.51 12.72
CA PRO A 109 5.91 -0.88 13.17
C PRO A 109 7.32 -1.47 13.13
N VAL A 110 7.62 -2.33 14.10
CA VAL A 110 8.89 -3.01 14.26
C VAL A 110 8.61 -4.49 14.45
N MET A 111 9.18 -5.34 13.60
CA MET A 111 9.02 -6.77 13.71
C MET A 111 10.15 -7.37 14.54
N LEU A 112 9.78 -8.32 15.39
CA LEU A 112 10.68 -9.17 16.14
C LEU A 112 10.75 -10.54 15.45
N PHE A 113 11.94 -11.14 15.46
CA PHE A 113 12.21 -12.38 14.77
C PHE A 113 12.75 -13.42 15.74
N GLU A 114 12.39 -14.68 15.48
CA GLU A 114 12.99 -15.81 16.18
C GLU A 114 14.48 -15.88 15.85
N PRO A 115 15.39 -15.89 16.84
CA PRO A 115 16.84 -15.80 16.62
C PRO A 115 17.40 -16.87 15.68
N HIS A 116 16.87 -18.09 15.76
CA HIS A 116 17.42 -19.24 15.05
C HIS A 116 16.89 -19.41 13.63
N THR A 117 15.62 -19.06 13.38
CA THR A 117 14.99 -19.28 12.07
C THR A 117 14.86 -18.00 11.25
N GLY A 118 14.99 -16.83 11.89
CA GLY A 118 14.72 -15.54 11.27
C GLY A 118 13.26 -15.37 10.82
N LYS A 119 12.34 -16.17 11.36
CA LYS A 119 10.91 -16.04 11.11
C LYS A 119 10.33 -14.89 11.95
N PRO A 120 9.46 -14.04 11.38
CA PRO A 120 8.79 -13.00 12.16
C PRO A 120 7.81 -13.65 13.15
N VAL A 121 7.90 -13.28 14.42
CA VAL A 121 7.07 -13.85 15.49
C VAL A 121 6.16 -12.84 16.18
N HIS A 122 6.55 -11.56 16.17
CA HIS A 122 5.80 -10.51 16.86
C HIS A 122 6.02 -9.15 16.20
N THR A 123 5.11 -8.20 16.41
CA THR A 123 5.24 -6.83 15.94
C THR A 123 4.90 -5.86 17.07
N VAL A 124 5.78 -4.87 17.27
CA VAL A 124 5.63 -3.75 18.21
C VAL A 124 5.66 -2.43 17.43
N VAL A 125 5.59 -1.30 18.12
CA VAL A 125 5.67 0.03 17.50
C VAL A 125 6.77 0.84 18.16
N GLU A 126 7.61 1.49 17.37
CA GLU A 126 8.49 2.56 17.83
C GLU A 126 7.81 3.90 17.54
N VAL A 127 7.75 4.78 18.53
CA VAL A 127 7.10 6.10 18.43
C VAL A 127 8.04 7.20 18.91
N GLU A 128 8.05 8.32 18.20
CA GLU A 128 8.72 9.55 18.59
C GLU A 128 7.80 10.39 19.49
N TYR A 129 8.25 10.67 20.72
CA TYR A 129 7.47 11.41 21.73
C TYR A 129 8.04 12.80 22.04
N ALA A 130 9.28 13.05 21.64
CA ALA A 130 9.91 14.36 21.62
C ALA A 130 10.96 14.36 20.50
N GLU A 131 11.44 15.53 20.09
CA GLU A 131 12.37 15.68 18.97
C GLU A 131 13.58 14.73 19.10
N GLY A 132 13.67 13.75 18.19
CA GLY A 132 14.72 12.73 18.17
C GLY A 132 14.65 11.68 19.29
N ARG A 133 13.67 11.76 20.20
CA ARG A 133 13.48 10.81 21.30
C ARG A 133 12.35 9.84 20.98
N ARG A 134 12.70 8.55 21.00
CA ARG A 134 11.81 7.46 20.61
C ARG A 134 11.65 6.44 21.71
N PHE A 135 10.55 5.68 21.66
CA PHE A 135 10.34 4.55 22.55
C PHE A 135 9.56 3.43 21.91
N VAL A 136 9.77 2.23 22.42
CA VAL A 136 9.05 1.03 21.99
C VAL A 136 7.83 0.79 22.86
N VAL A 137 6.69 0.53 22.22
CA VAL A 137 5.43 0.16 22.84
C VAL A 137 4.81 -1.06 22.14
N ASP A 138 4.23 -1.95 22.93
CA ASP A 138 3.63 -3.21 22.49
C ASP A 138 2.12 -3.23 22.80
N PRO A 139 1.26 -2.86 21.84
CA PRO A 139 -0.18 -2.80 22.05
C PRO A 139 -0.82 -4.19 22.22
N SER A 140 -0.10 -5.28 21.93
CA SER A 140 -0.64 -6.63 22.11
C SER A 140 -0.64 -7.04 23.58
N TYR A 141 0.31 -6.50 24.35
CA TYR A 141 0.58 -6.89 25.73
C TYR A 141 0.59 -5.73 26.74
N ASP A 142 0.28 -4.50 26.30
CA ASP A 142 0.39 -3.27 27.10
C ASP A 142 1.78 -3.10 27.74
N LEU A 143 2.83 -3.30 26.93
CA LEU A 143 4.21 -3.14 27.39
C LEU A 143 4.87 -1.89 26.81
N HIS A 144 5.73 -1.30 27.62
CA HIS A 144 6.69 -0.29 27.25
C HIS A 144 7.98 -0.53 28.05
N PHE A 145 9.07 0.08 27.61
CA PHE A 145 10.42 -0.22 28.10
C PHE A 145 11.07 1.03 28.70
N PRO A 146 10.76 1.38 29.96
CA PRO A 146 11.35 2.55 30.60
C PRO A 146 12.84 2.32 30.91
N HIS A 147 13.63 3.41 30.89
CA HIS A 147 15.00 3.41 31.42
C HIS A 147 15.00 3.62 32.94
N SER A 148 16.01 3.10 33.63
CA SER A 148 16.20 3.32 35.07
C SER A 148 16.47 4.78 35.42
N GLU A 149 17.07 5.53 34.50
CA GLU A 149 17.40 6.96 34.67
C GLU A 149 16.27 7.90 34.21
N GLY A 150 15.12 7.33 33.82
CA GLY A 150 14.00 8.06 33.24
C GLY A 150 13.98 8.03 31.69
N GLY A 151 12.80 8.26 31.11
CA GLY A 151 12.57 8.05 29.68
C GLY A 151 12.42 6.58 29.31
N TYR A 152 12.70 6.24 28.06
CA TYR A 152 12.40 4.92 27.50
C TYR A 152 13.44 4.45 26.49
N HIS A 153 13.56 3.13 26.38
CA HIS A 153 14.32 2.45 25.36
C HIS A 153 13.62 2.54 23.99
N ASP A 154 14.37 2.97 22.97
CA ASP A 154 14.05 2.84 21.54
C ASP A 154 14.49 1.46 20.99
N VAL A 155 14.20 1.17 19.71
CA VAL A 155 14.58 -0.12 19.10
C VAL A 155 16.10 -0.27 19.04
N ARG A 156 16.82 0.81 18.77
CA ARG A 156 18.28 0.78 18.63
C ARG A 156 18.96 0.39 19.94
N SER A 157 18.52 0.95 21.05
CA SER A 157 19.02 0.61 22.39
C SER A 157 18.62 -0.81 22.80
N LEU A 158 17.40 -1.26 22.50
CA LEU A 158 16.99 -2.65 22.76
C LEU A 158 17.74 -3.67 21.90
N ARG A 159 18.12 -3.32 20.66
CA ARG A 159 19.00 -4.16 19.83
C ARG A 159 20.40 -4.33 20.43
N ARG A 160 20.95 -3.26 21.01
CA ARG A 160 22.27 -3.27 21.66
C ARG A 160 22.25 -3.95 23.03
N ALA A 161 21.11 -3.89 23.73
CA ALA A 161 20.93 -4.45 25.07
C ALA A 161 19.60 -5.24 25.19
N PRO A 162 19.45 -6.36 24.47
CA PRO A 162 18.19 -7.13 24.43
C PRO A 162 17.77 -7.71 25.80
N GLN A 163 18.72 -7.83 26.74
CA GLN A 163 18.46 -8.20 28.12
C GLN A 163 17.53 -7.22 28.84
N ALA A 164 17.53 -5.93 28.48
CA ALA A 164 16.63 -4.94 29.06
C ALA A 164 15.16 -5.26 28.73
N ALA A 165 14.87 -5.61 27.47
CA ALA A 165 13.55 -6.06 27.07
C ALA A 165 13.15 -7.35 27.80
N THR A 166 14.07 -8.32 27.88
CA THR A 166 13.82 -9.60 28.56
C THR A 166 13.50 -9.40 30.05
N ALA A 167 14.26 -8.57 30.75
CA ALA A 167 14.04 -8.24 32.15
C ALA A 167 12.67 -7.58 32.36
N ARG A 168 12.33 -6.60 31.50
CA ARG A 168 11.04 -5.91 31.55
C ARG A 168 9.86 -6.84 31.31
N ILE A 169 9.95 -7.75 30.33
CA ILE A 169 8.86 -8.69 30.07
C ILE A 169 8.70 -9.67 31.24
N ARG A 170 9.80 -10.21 31.80
CA ARG A 170 9.74 -11.07 33.00
C ARG A 170 9.09 -10.36 34.18
N GLU A 171 9.43 -9.10 34.40
CA GLU A 171 8.80 -8.28 35.43
C GLU A 171 7.30 -8.12 35.18
N ALA A 172 6.89 -7.80 33.95
CA ALA A 172 5.49 -7.67 33.59
C ALA A 172 4.71 -9.00 33.79
N VAL A 173 5.30 -10.14 33.46
CA VAL A 173 4.73 -11.47 33.75
C VAL A 173 4.54 -11.65 35.26
N ARG A 174 5.55 -11.34 36.08
CA ARG A 174 5.47 -11.50 37.55
C ARG A 174 4.41 -10.60 38.20
N THR A 175 4.20 -9.40 37.67
CA THR A 175 3.33 -8.39 38.28
C THR A 175 1.91 -8.38 37.72
N SER A 176 1.68 -9.03 36.57
CA SER A 176 0.34 -9.08 35.95
C SER A 176 -0.54 -10.16 36.58
N PRO A 177 -1.84 -9.89 36.82
CA PRO A 177 -2.76 -10.89 37.34
C PRO A 177 -2.91 -12.07 36.36
N TRP A 178 -3.08 -13.27 36.87
CA TRP A 178 -3.42 -14.43 36.04
C TRP A 178 -4.92 -14.44 35.70
N PRO A 179 -5.36 -14.78 34.47
CA PRO A 179 -4.57 -15.11 33.27
C PRO A 179 -4.42 -13.92 32.29
N ALA A 180 -3.58 -12.92 32.59
CA ALA A 180 -3.24 -11.88 31.63
C ALA A 180 -2.55 -12.45 30.37
N ARG A 181 -2.80 -11.84 29.20
CA ARG A 181 -2.24 -12.26 27.90
C ARG A 181 -0.71 -12.44 27.91
N ILE A 182 0.00 -11.64 28.69
CA ILE A 182 1.45 -11.70 28.77
C ILE A 182 1.98 -13.04 29.28
N HIS A 183 1.19 -13.76 30.09
CA HIS A 183 1.53 -15.10 30.57
C HIS A 183 1.59 -16.16 29.46
N PHE A 184 0.88 -15.93 28.35
CA PHE A 184 0.86 -16.83 27.19
C PHE A 184 1.87 -16.42 26.11
N ARG A 185 2.70 -15.39 26.37
CA ARG A 185 3.74 -14.95 25.43
C ARG A 185 4.91 -15.92 25.49
N ASN A 186 5.31 -16.48 24.34
CA ASN A 186 6.52 -17.27 24.26
C ASN A 186 7.77 -16.35 24.27
N LEU A 187 8.33 -16.17 25.47
CA LEU A 187 9.45 -15.28 25.74
C LEU A 187 10.73 -15.57 24.94
N PRO A 188 11.17 -16.83 24.78
CA PRO A 188 12.40 -17.16 24.05
C PRO A 188 12.40 -16.75 22.58
N ASP A 189 11.22 -16.58 21.97
CA ASP A 189 11.10 -16.38 20.52
C ASP A 189 11.18 -14.89 20.13
N CYS A 190 10.92 -13.98 21.07
CA CYS A 190 10.80 -12.55 20.81
C CYS A 190 12.09 -11.78 21.15
N ASP A 191 13.11 -11.87 20.29
CA ASP A 191 14.38 -11.17 20.51
C ASP A 191 14.42 -9.79 19.85
N TYR A 192 14.87 -8.80 20.61
CA TYR A 192 15.11 -7.45 20.11
C TYR A 192 16.42 -7.31 19.36
N ALA A 193 17.40 -8.21 19.55
CA ALA A 193 18.69 -8.15 18.84
C ALA A 193 18.53 -8.20 17.31
N THR A 194 17.46 -8.84 16.83
CA THR A 194 17.13 -8.99 15.40
C THR A 194 15.99 -8.08 14.94
N ALA A 195 15.49 -7.19 15.80
CA ALA A 195 14.34 -6.34 15.51
C ALA A 195 14.54 -5.45 14.27
N SER A 196 13.59 -5.46 13.33
CA SER A 196 13.70 -4.70 12.09
C SER A 196 12.37 -4.06 11.74
N THR A 197 12.40 -2.83 11.23
CA THR A 197 11.22 -2.21 10.67
C THR A 197 10.70 -3.01 9.49
N PHE A 198 11.53 -3.69 8.69
CA PHE A 198 11.12 -4.47 7.52
C PHE A 198 11.42 -5.97 7.60
N ASN A 199 10.58 -6.77 6.93
CA ASN A 199 10.81 -8.20 6.74
C ASN A 199 11.64 -8.37 5.47
N TRP A 200 12.94 -8.15 5.63
CA TRP A 200 13.94 -8.26 4.56
C TRP A 200 14.05 -9.68 3.98
N ASN A 201 13.63 -10.70 4.74
CA ASN A 201 13.67 -12.10 4.33
C ASN A 201 12.49 -12.55 3.47
N GLY A 202 11.46 -11.70 3.29
CA GLY A 202 10.18 -12.04 2.67
C GLY A 202 10.15 -12.28 1.15
N GLY A 203 11.29 -12.26 0.45
CA GLY A 203 11.37 -12.60 -0.98
C GLY A 203 12.62 -12.04 -1.67
N ALA A 204 12.91 -12.50 -2.90
CA ALA A 204 14.12 -12.12 -3.65
C ALA A 204 14.24 -10.61 -3.86
N LEU A 205 13.15 -9.92 -4.21
CA LEU A 205 13.14 -8.47 -4.39
C LEU A 205 13.48 -7.71 -3.10
N ARG A 206 12.95 -8.16 -1.95
CA ARG A 206 13.23 -7.53 -0.65
C ARG A 206 14.68 -7.78 -0.22
N ARG A 207 15.22 -8.97 -0.48
CA ARG A 207 16.63 -9.29 -0.23
C ARG A 207 17.54 -8.44 -1.11
N LEU A 208 17.22 -8.27 -2.39
CA LEU A 208 17.97 -7.38 -3.29
C LEU A 208 17.93 -5.93 -2.79
N ALA A 209 16.74 -5.42 -2.43
CA ALA A 209 16.59 -4.09 -1.86
C ALA A 209 17.39 -3.94 -0.55
N PHE A 210 17.36 -4.95 0.32
CA PHE A 210 18.16 -5.01 1.53
C PHE A 210 19.66 -4.94 1.21
N THR A 211 20.18 -5.78 0.30
CA THR A 211 21.60 -5.76 -0.07
C THR A 211 22.04 -4.39 -0.57
N ILE A 212 21.24 -3.75 -1.42
CA ILE A 212 21.53 -2.41 -1.94
C ILE A 212 21.52 -1.39 -0.80
N LEU A 213 20.44 -1.33 -0.02
CA LEU A 213 20.28 -0.34 1.05
C LEU A 213 21.31 -0.54 2.16
N HIS A 214 21.58 -1.77 2.57
CA HIS A 214 22.62 -2.09 3.54
C HIS A 214 24.00 -1.67 3.04
N GLY A 215 24.27 -1.77 1.73
CA GLY A 215 25.51 -1.25 1.14
C GLY A 215 25.69 0.27 1.32
N PHE A 216 24.60 1.04 1.31
CA PHE A 216 24.64 2.50 1.48
C PHE A 216 24.49 2.97 2.93
N TYR A 217 23.68 2.26 3.74
CA TYR A 217 23.25 2.69 5.07
C TYR A 217 23.82 1.83 6.22
N GLY A 218 24.46 0.70 5.92
CA GLY A 218 24.90 -0.27 6.94
C GLY A 218 23.72 -0.76 7.80
N ASP A 219 23.95 -0.84 9.11
CA ASP A 219 22.93 -1.30 10.08
C ASP A 219 21.72 -0.36 10.21
N GLU A 220 21.80 0.89 9.73
CA GLU A 220 20.65 1.79 9.73
C GLU A 220 19.50 1.29 8.85
N VAL A 221 19.78 0.35 7.93
CA VAL A 221 18.75 -0.31 7.12
C VAL A 221 17.66 -1.00 7.97
N TYR A 222 18.01 -1.48 9.17
CA TYR A 222 17.05 -2.12 10.10
C TYR A 222 16.11 -1.13 10.78
N HIS A 223 16.45 0.16 10.74
CA HIS A 223 15.71 1.26 11.35
C HIS A 223 15.01 2.16 10.31
N LEU A 224 15.20 1.90 9.01
CA LEU A 224 14.54 2.66 7.96
C LEU A 224 13.03 2.57 8.10
N ARG A 225 12.37 3.72 8.08
CA ARG A 225 10.91 3.77 8.16
C ARG A 225 10.28 3.09 6.97
N ARG A 226 9.16 2.40 7.20
CA ARG A 226 8.35 1.92 6.09
C ARG A 226 7.70 3.11 5.37
N PRO A 227 7.78 3.20 4.04
CA PRO A 227 6.98 4.15 3.28
C PRO A 227 5.51 4.02 3.65
N ALA A 228 4.83 5.16 3.87
CA ALA A 228 3.44 5.19 4.32
C ALA A 228 2.49 4.39 3.42
N PHE A 229 2.77 4.31 2.11
CA PHE A 229 1.96 3.54 1.18
C PHE A 229 2.05 2.02 1.40
N LEU A 230 3.07 1.49 2.08
CA LEU A 230 3.13 0.07 2.44
C LEU A 230 2.36 -0.26 3.72
N GLU A 231 2.04 0.74 4.54
CA GLU A 231 1.26 0.60 5.78
C GLU A 231 -0.24 0.87 5.57
N ASN A 232 -0.60 1.54 4.47
CA ASN A 232 -1.98 1.89 4.13
C ASN A 232 -2.39 1.19 2.81
N PRO A 233 -3.08 0.04 2.87
CA PRO A 233 -3.44 -0.73 1.68
C PRO A 233 -4.25 0.06 0.62
N PRO A 234 -5.23 0.89 0.99
CA PRO A 234 -5.87 1.82 0.06
C PRO A 234 -4.89 2.72 -0.70
N VAL A 235 -3.92 3.32 -0.03
CA VAL A 235 -2.90 4.16 -0.68
C VAL A 235 -2.04 3.33 -1.63
N ALA A 236 -1.62 2.12 -1.23
CA ALA A 236 -0.84 1.22 -2.07
C ALA A 236 -1.57 0.90 -3.39
N VAL A 237 -2.83 0.46 -3.29
CA VAL A 237 -3.66 0.13 -4.45
C VAL A 237 -3.93 1.38 -5.29
N GLY A 238 -4.21 2.51 -4.65
CA GLY A 238 -4.39 3.79 -5.31
C GLY A 238 -3.20 4.19 -6.18
N MET A 239 -1.98 4.08 -5.63
CA MET A 239 -0.73 4.35 -6.36
C MET A 239 -0.54 3.38 -7.53
N MET A 240 -0.81 2.08 -7.34
CA MET A 240 -0.71 1.10 -8.42
C MET A 240 -1.68 1.41 -9.56
N LEU A 241 -2.96 1.68 -9.25
CA LEU A 241 -3.99 1.99 -10.24
C LEU A 241 -3.69 3.29 -10.99
N PHE A 242 -3.26 4.35 -10.29
CA PHE A 242 -2.82 5.59 -10.94
C PHE A 242 -1.59 5.38 -11.82
N GLY A 243 -0.59 4.65 -11.35
CA GLY A 243 0.59 4.31 -12.14
C GLY A 243 0.23 3.53 -13.41
N SER A 244 -0.65 2.54 -13.29
CA SER A 244 -1.17 1.78 -14.44
C SER A 244 -1.98 2.65 -15.40
N SER A 245 -2.77 3.61 -14.89
CA SER A 245 -3.51 4.58 -15.72
C SER A 245 -2.57 5.45 -16.56
N VAL A 246 -1.50 5.98 -15.95
CA VAL A 246 -0.47 6.76 -16.66
C VAL A 246 0.25 5.89 -17.69
N GLY A 247 0.68 4.68 -17.30
CA GLY A 247 1.35 3.75 -18.21
C GLY A 247 0.49 3.36 -19.41
N ALA A 248 -0.79 3.03 -19.20
CA ALA A 248 -1.74 2.71 -20.26
C ALA A 248 -1.99 3.92 -21.18
N SER A 249 -2.09 5.12 -20.62
CA SER A 249 -2.25 6.37 -21.39
C SER A 249 -1.04 6.62 -22.29
N LEU A 250 0.18 6.47 -21.76
CA LEU A 250 1.42 6.63 -22.54
C LEU A 250 1.52 5.59 -23.65
N LEU A 251 1.23 4.32 -23.35
CA LEU A 251 1.23 3.25 -24.34
C LEU A 251 0.20 3.52 -25.45
N LEU A 252 -1.01 3.96 -25.09
CA LEU A 252 -2.03 4.33 -26.06
C LEU A 252 -1.56 5.47 -26.97
N LEU A 253 -0.93 6.51 -26.41
CA LEU A 253 -0.37 7.60 -27.20
C LEU A 253 0.73 7.13 -28.16
N ILE A 254 1.59 6.20 -27.71
CA ILE A 254 2.62 5.58 -28.57
C ILE A 254 1.97 4.81 -29.71
N VAL A 255 0.98 3.95 -29.43
CA VAL A 255 0.25 3.19 -30.45
C VAL A 255 -0.44 4.12 -31.43
N LEU A 256 -1.12 5.16 -30.96
CA LEU A 256 -1.80 6.13 -31.83
C LEU A 256 -0.83 6.92 -32.73
N ARG A 257 0.41 7.14 -32.29
CA ARG A 257 1.47 7.76 -33.11
C ARG A 257 2.07 6.79 -34.13
N LEU A 258 2.23 5.52 -33.76
CA LEU A 258 2.82 4.49 -34.63
C LEU A 258 1.83 3.91 -35.63
N MET A 259 0.52 3.96 -35.35
CA MET A 259 -0.49 3.54 -36.32
C MET A 259 -0.33 4.39 -37.58
N PRO A 260 -0.03 3.78 -38.75
CA PRO A 260 0.05 4.52 -39.98
C PRO A 260 -1.26 5.28 -40.10
N ARG A 261 -1.18 6.61 -40.18
CA ARG A 261 -2.30 7.42 -40.60
C ARG A 261 -2.66 6.82 -41.94
N SER A 262 -3.68 5.96 -41.96
CA SER A 262 -4.32 5.48 -43.17
C SER A 262 -4.50 6.77 -43.94
N ARG A 263 -3.63 6.98 -44.95
CA ARG A 263 -3.77 8.06 -45.89
C ARG A 263 -5.15 7.75 -46.38
N ARG A 264 -6.15 8.53 -45.91
CA ARG A 264 -7.48 8.50 -46.46
C ARG A 264 -7.16 8.55 -47.93
N SER A 265 -7.36 7.42 -48.59
CA SER A 265 -7.29 7.34 -50.01
C SER A 265 -8.35 8.36 -50.37
N THR A 266 -7.91 9.59 -50.63
CA THR A 266 -8.52 10.48 -51.57
C THR A 266 -8.67 9.56 -52.74
N ARG A 267 -9.82 8.88 -52.80
CA ARG A 267 -10.48 8.51 -54.03
C ARG A 267 -10.39 9.82 -54.79
N ARG A 268 -9.34 9.98 -55.60
CA ARG A 268 -9.39 10.85 -56.75
C ARG A 268 -10.73 10.48 -57.32
N ALA A 269 -11.67 11.41 -57.28
CA ALA A 269 -12.89 11.29 -58.04
C ALA A 269 -12.39 10.84 -59.41
N ILE A 270 -12.66 9.58 -59.77
CA ILE A 270 -12.44 9.14 -61.13
C ILE A 270 -13.35 10.11 -61.89
N PRO A 271 -12.80 11.03 -62.71
CA PRO A 271 -13.67 11.87 -63.50
C PRO A 271 -14.55 10.90 -64.29
N LEU A 272 -15.86 10.97 -64.08
CA LEU A 272 -16.81 10.30 -64.94
C LEU A 272 -16.56 10.87 -66.33
N VAL A 273 -15.76 10.16 -67.11
CA VAL A 273 -15.64 10.38 -68.55
C VAL A 273 -17.02 10.05 -69.09
N THR A 274 -17.83 11.09 -69.32
CA THR A 274 -19.02 11.01 -70.15
C THR A 274 -18.55 10.61 -71.54
N SER A 275 -18.68 9.33 -71.87
CA SER A 275 -18.40 8.83 -73.21
C SER A 275 -19.52 9.29 -74.15
N GLU A 276 -19.36 10.46 -74.75
CA GLU A 276 -19.93 10.72 -76.07
C GLU A 276 -19.19 9.83 -77.09
N ARG A 277 -19.63 8.57 -77.23
CA ARG A 277 -19.35 7.79 -78.43
C ARG A 277 -20.61 7.75 -79.27
N SER A 278 -20.62 8.58 -80.30
CA SER A 278 -21.55 8.52 -81.43
C SER A 278 -21.55 7.11 -82.02
N VAL A 279 -22.65 6.39 -81.86
CA VAL A 279 -22.94 5.17 -82.62
C VAL A 279 -23.15 5.59 -84.07
N ARG A 280 -22.15 5.36 -84.94
CA ARG A 280 -22.37 5.36 -86.40
C ARG A 280 -23.06 4.05 -86.76
N TYR A 281 -24.33 4.14 -87.12
CA TYR A 281 -25.03 3.05 -87.79
C TYR A 281 -24.44 2.87 -89.21
N PRO A 282 -24.05 1.65 -89.61
CA PRO A 282 -23.76 1.37 -91.02
C PRO A 282 -25.08 1.44 -91.81
N GLY A 283 -25.16 2.37 -92.76
CA GLY A 283 -26.26 2.46 -93.71
C GLY A 283 -26.33 1.21 -94.56
N CYS A 284 -27.40 0.44 -94.35
CA CYS A 284 -27.85 -0.61 -95.25
C CYS A 284 -28.07 -0.03 -96.65
N GLY A 285 -27.56 -0.75 -97.65
CA GLY A 285 -27.60 -0.38 -99.06
C GLY A 285 -29.00 -0.11 -99.60
N GLN A 286 -29.03 0.82 -100.56
CA GLN A 286 -30.14 0.96 -101.50
C GLN A 286 -30.17 -0.23 -102.46
N PRO A 287 -31.35 -0.80 -102.76
CA PRO A 287 -31.53 -1.70 -103.90
C PRO A 287 -31.52 -0.88 -105.20
N GLN A 288 -30.57 -1.18 -106.10
CA GLN A 288 -30.65 -0.74 -107.49
C GLN A 288 -31.61 -1.64 -108.28
N SER A 289 -32.44 -0.96 -109.05
CA SER A 289 -33.51 -1.43 -109.92
C SER A 289 -33.04 -2.35 -111.04
N LEU A 290 -33.72 -3.48 -111.18
CA LEU A 290 -33.81 -4.27 -112.41
C LEU A 290 -34.89 -3.66 -113.33
N THR A 291 -34.49 -3.16 -114.50
CA THR A 291 -35.39 -2.98 -115.65
C THR A 291 -34.71 -3.46 -116.94
N ALA A 292 -35.29 -4.52 -117.49
CA ALA A 292 -35.30 -5.07 -118.86
C ALA A 292 -34.41 -4.45 -119.95
N ARG A 293 -33.70 -5.33 -120.67
CA ARG A 293 -34.00 -5.76 -122.05
C ARG A 293 -33.23 -7.01 -122.43
#